data_AF-A0A7C2K7T5-F1
#
_entry.id   AF-A0A7C2K7T5-F1
#
_cell.length_a   1.000
_cell.length_b   1.000
_cell.length_c   1.000
_cell.angle_alpha   90.00
_cell.angle_beta   90.00
_cell.angle_gamma   90.00
#
_symmetry.space_group_name_H-M   'P 1'
#
loop_
_entity.id
_entity.type
_entity.pdbx_description
1 polymer ?
#
loop_
_entity_poly.entity_id
_entity_poly.type
_entity_poly.pdbx_seq_one_letter_code
_entity_poly.pdbx_strand_id
1 'polypeptide(L)'
;MFDSLRRHARRGIGAPFAVLMVLAMMMVPLPPFVLDLLFSFNIALSLVVLLAVVYVLRPLDFATFPTVILMSTLLRLALNVASTRVVLMHGFAGPGAAGKVIESFGEFVIGGNYAVGLVVFTILTIINFVVVTKGATRVSEVTARFTLDAMPGKQMAIDADLNAGLVTQDQARIRRQEVREEADFYGAMDGASKFVRGDAVAAILILFINILGGFAVGVFQHGLSVSEAAHTYTLLTIGDGLVAQVPSLMLSVATAMIVTRVSRSEDMGTQLLGQLFGSPRALAVAGIVLGSMGLVPGMPNVAFLSLAGGCGLGAWWIAKNHRDQTRVDAEVETEQAVPPEENSELGWEDLNPVDVVGLE
;
A
#
# COMPACT_ATOMS: atom_id res chain seq x y z
N MET A 1 16.58 -28.96 0.08
CA MET A 1 16.27 -28.08 1.23
C MET A 1 14.95 -27.32 1.04
N PHE A 2 14.76 -26.61 -0.08
CA PHE A 2 13.50 -25.92 -0.40
C PHE A 2 12.24 -26.82 -0.44
N ASP A 3 12.34 -28.05 -0.93
CA ASP A 3 11.21 -29.00 -0.92
C ASP A 3 10.86 -29.58 0.46
N SER A 4 11.79 -29.51 1.42
CA SER A 4 11.51 -29.89 2.81
C SER A 4 10.77 -28.75 3.54
N LEU A 5 11.15 -27.50 3.28
CA LEU A 5 10.45 -26.31 3.76
C LEU A 5 9.03 -26.24 3.20
N ARG A 6 8.83 -26.55 1.91
CA ARG A 6 7.51 -26.59 1.27
C ARG A 6 6.59 -27.67 1.85
N ARG A 7 7.15 -28.82 2.27
CA ARG A 7 6.42 -29.90 2.95
C ARG A 7 6.07 -29.59 4.41
N HIS A 8 6.94 -28.88 5.13
CA HIS A 8 6.66 -28.46 6.52
C HIS A 8 5.66 -27.30 6.58
N ALA A 9 5.72 -26.37 5.61
CA ALA A 9 4.71 -25.33 5.44
C ALA A 9 3.31 -25.92 5.17
N ARG A 10 3.22 -27.03 4.39
CA ARG A 10 1.96 -27.75 4.12
C ARG A 10 1.37 -28.52 5.30
N ARG A 11 2.12 -28.74 6.39
CA ARG A 11 1.65 -29.47 7.59
C ARG A 11 1.11 -28.58 8.71
N GLY A 12 1.01 -27.26 8.50
CA GLY A 12 0.49 -26.32 9.51
C GLY A 12 1.46 -26.05 10.67
N ILE A 13 2.69 -26.57 10.63
CA ILE A 13 3.69 -26.42 11.70
C ILE A 13 4.32 -25.02 11.70
N GLY A 14 4.20 -24.26 10.60
CA GLY A 14 4.80 -22.94 10.45
C GLY A 14 4.30 -21.90 11.47
N ALA A 15 3.00 -21.87 11.77
CA ALA A 15 2.43 -20.89 12.70
C ALA A 15 2.85 -21.16 14.17
N PRO A 16 2.73 -22.39 14.72
CA PRO A 16 3.24 -22.70 16.06
C PRO A 16 4.75 -22.44 16.19
N PHE A 17 5.53 -22.76 15.16
CA PHE A 17 6.97 -22.50 15.15
C PHE A 17 7.27 -21.00 15.17
N ALA A 18 6.55 -20.19 14.38
CA ALA A 18 6.71 -18.74 14.38
C ALA A 18 6.38 -18.11 15.75
N VAL A 19 5.31 -18.58 16.41
CA VAL A 19 4.95 -18.13 17.78
C VAL A 19 6.03 -18.52 18.78
N LEU A 20 6.51 -19.76 18.76
CA LEU A 20 7.60 -20.21 19.63
C LEU A 20 8.89 -19.43 19.38
N MET A 21 9.20 -19.11 18.12
CA MET A 21 10.35 -18.28 17.75
C MET A 21 10.22 -16.88 18.35
N VAL A 22 9.05 -16.23 18.22
CA VAL A 22 8.79 -14.90 18.82
C VAL A 22 8.99 -14.94 20.34
N LEU A 23 8.42 -15.94 21.02
CA LEU A 23 8.58 -16.10 22.47
C LEU A 23 10.05 -16.33 22.87
N ALA A 24 10.77 -17.15 22.11
CA ALA A 24 12.18 -17.40 22.34
C ALA A 24 13.03 -16.13 22.16
N MET A 25 12.74 -15.31 21.14
CA MET A 25 13.41 -14.03 20.92
C MET A 25 13.19 -13.04 22.07
N MET A 26 12.02 -13.07 22.71
CA MET A 26 11.76 -12.23 23.89
C MET A 26 12.53 -12.70 25.14
N MET A 27 12.74 -14.02 25.30
CA MET A 27 13.40 -14.57 26.48
C MET A 27 14.92 -14.67 26.38
N VAL A 28 15.47 -14.90 25.18
CA VAL A 28 16.90 -15.20 24.96
C VAL A 28 17.59 -14.01 24.29
N PRO A 29 18.73 -13.53 24.80
CA PRO A 29 19.48 -12.47 24.15
C PRO A 29 20.00 -12.94 22.79
N LEU A 30 19.69 -12.17 21.74
CA LEU A 30 20.14 -12.47 20.39
C LEU A 30 21.52 -11.84 20.13
N PRO A 31 22.41 -12.54 19.42
CA PRO A 31 23.66 -11.94 18.98
C PRO A 31 23.37 -10.82 17.94
N PRO A 32 24.14 -9.72 17.91
CA PRO A 32 23.90 -8.58 17.03
C PRO A 32 23.77 -8.96 15.54
N PHE A 33 24.55 -9.96 15.09
CA PHE A 33 24.46 -10.47 13.71
C PHE A 33 23.07 -11.04 13.36
N VAL A 34 22.43 -11.76 14.29
CA VAL A 34 21.09 -12.33 14.05
C VAL A 34 20.03 -11.22 14.05
N LEU A 35 20.18 -10.20 14.90
CA LEU A 35 19.31 -9.02 14.87
C LEU A 35 19.42 -8.30 13.53
N ASP A 36 20.63 -8.01 13.05
CA ASP A 36 20.85 -7.37 11.75
C ASP A 36 20.20 -8.16 10.61
N LEU A 37 20.34 -9.49 10.61
CA LEU A 37 19.74 -10.36 9.61
C LEU A 37 18.21 -10.31 9.65
N LEU A 38 17.61 -10.39 10.85
CA LEU A 38 16.16 -10.40 11.01
C LEU A 38 15.53 -9.03 10.73
N PHE A 39 16.17 -7.93 11.09
CA PHE A 39 15.74 -6.58 10.70
C PHE A 39 15.81 -6.38 9.19
N SER A 40 16.93 -6.75 8.57
CA SER A 40 17.08 -6.69 7.10
C SER A 40 16.03 -7.54 6.39
N PHE A 41 15.76 -8.73 6.92
CA PHE A 41 14.69 -9.60 6.43
C PHE A 41 13.30 -8.96 6.58
N ASN A 42 13.01 -8.31 7.71
CA ASN A 42 11.73 -7.65 7.94
C ASN A 42 11.50 -6.46 6.99
N ILE A 43 12.55 -5.68 6.70
CA ILE A 43 12.53 -4.61 5.70
C ILE A 43 12.28 -5.20 4.30
N ALA A 44 13.04 -6.23 3.91
CA ALA A 44 12.88 -6.88 2.62
C ALA A 44 11.47 -7.48 2.44
N LEU A 45 10.94 -8.14 3.47
CA LEU A 45 9.59 -8.69 3.48
C LEU A 45 8.55 -7.59 3.27
N SER A 46 8.69 -6.47 3.98
CA SER A 46 7.76 -5.34 3.87
C SER A 46 7.80 -4.66 2.50
N LEU A 47 8.98 -4.59 1.87
CA LEU A 47 9.13 -4.14 0.49
C LEU A 47 8.46 -5.08 -0.51
N VAL A 48 8.68 -6.39 -0.37
CA VAL A 48 8.05 -7.40 -1.24
C VAL A 48 6.53 -7.33 -1.10
N VAL A 49 6.01 -7.20 0.12
CA VAL A 49 4.58 -7.06 0.37
C VAL A 49 4.02 -5.79 -0.25
N LEU A 50 4.70 -4.65 -0.10
CA LEU A 50 4.31 -3.39 -0.72
C LEU A 50 4.22 -3.51 -2.24
N LEU A 51 5.26 -4.06 -2.87
CA LEU A 51 5.29 -4.25 -4.33
C LEU A 51 4.23 -5.25 -4.80
N ALA A 52 4.00 -6.33 -4.05
CA ALA A 52 2.93 -7.28 -4.35
C ALA A 52 1.56 -6.59 -4.38
N VAL A 53 1.29 -5.67 -3.45
CA VAL A 53 0.03 -4.88 -3.44
C VAL A 53 -0.04 -3.88 -4.60
N VAL A 54 1.09 -3.30 -5.02
CA VAL A 54 1.12 -2.39 -6.17
C VAL A 54 0.72 -3.13 -7.45
N TYR A 55 1.27 -4.32 -7.65
CA TYR A 55 1.08 -5.11 -8.88
C TYR A 55 -0.15 -6.03 -8.88
N VAL A 56 -0.82 -6.23 -7.73
CA VAL A 56 -2.03 -7.05 -7.70
C VAL A 56 -3.18 -6.34 -8.43
N LEU A 57 -3.90 -7.07 -9.29
CA LEU A 57 -5.03 -6.51 -10.04
C LEU A 57 -6.28 -6.38 -9.17
N ARG A 58 -6.59 -7.40 -8.35
CA ARG A 58 -7.72 -7.38 -7.41
C ARG A 58 -7.26 -7.64 -5.98
N PRO A 59 -7.86 -6.98 -4.97
CA PRO A 59 -7.52 -7.23 -3.56
C PRO A 59 -7.60 -8.72 -3.16
N LEU A 60 -8.61 -9.43 -3.67
CA LEU A 60 -8.85 -10.85 -3.36
C LEU A 60 -7.78 -11.80 -3.90
N ASP A 61 -7.04 -11.41 -4.95
CA ASP A 61 -5.94 -12.22 -5.48
C ASP A 61 -4.80 -12.35 -4.45
N PHE A 62 -4.74 -11.45 -3.46
CA PHE A 62 -3.83 -11.52 -2.33
C PHE A 62 -4.57 -11.80 -1.01
N ALA A 63 -5.45 -12.80 -0.99
CA ALA A 63 -6.25 -13.18 0.18
C ALA A 63 -5.42 -13.45 1.47
N THR A 64 -4.15 -13.83 1.35
CA THR A 64 -3.25 -14.06 2.50
C THR A 64 -2.70 -12.78 3.14
N PHE A 65 -2.94 -11.61 2.55
CA PHE A 65 -2.40 -10.32 3.00
C PHE A 65 -2.66 -9.99 4.49
N PRO A 66 -3.86 -10.18 5.06
CA PRO A 66 -4.08 -9.91 6.49
C PRO A 66 -3.17 -10.75 7.40
N THR A 67 -2.94 -12.01 7.03
CA THR A 67 -2.06 -12.91 7.78
C THR A 67 -0.60 -12.49 7.68
N VAL A 68 -0.17 -12.02 6.51
CA VAL A 68 1.19 -11.49 6.30
C VAL A 68 1.44 -10.24 7.14
N ILE A 69 0.48 -9.31 7.20
CA ILE A 69 0.56 -8.14 8.08
C ILE A 69 0.70 -8.57 9.54
N LEU A 70 -0.16 -9.46 10.01
CA LEU A 70 -0.16 -9.90 11.40
C LEU A 70 1.18 -10.54 11.76
N MET A 71 1.68 -11.46 10.91
CA MET A 71 2.95 -12.12 11.14
C MET A 71 4.14 -11.15 11.10
N SER A 72 4.16 -10.23 10.13
CA SER A 72 5.23 -9.23 10.03
C SER A 72 5.22 -8.27 11.23
N THR A 73 4.03 -7.89 11.70
CA THR A 73 3.85 -7.06 12.90
C THR A 73 4.34 -7.78 14.16
N LEU A 74 3.99 -9.06 14.33
CA LEU A 74 4.48 -9.86 15.47
C LEU A 74 6.00 -10.03 15.45
N LEU A 75 6.57 -10.30 14.28
CA LEU A 75 8.02 -10.39 14.10
C LEU A 75 8.70 -9.06 14.48
N ARG A 76 8.15 -7.93 14.02
CA ARG A 76 8.65 -6.60 14.35
C ARG A 76 8.58 -6.33 15.86
N LEU A 77 7.45 -6.62 16.51
CA LEU A 77 7.31 -6.43 17.96
C LEU A 77 8.34 -7.27 18.72
N ALA A 78 8.53 -8.52 18.31
CA ALA A 78 9.55 -9.41 18.88
C ALA A 78 10.97 -8.87 18.70
N LEU A 79 11.28 -8.33 17.51
CA LEU A 79 12.56 -7.72 17.21
C LEU A 79 12.80 -6.48 18.07
N ASN A 80 11.82 -5.60 18.23
CA ASN A 80 11.94 -4.40 19.08
C ASN A 80 12.21 -4.75 20.55
N VAL A 81 11.57 -5.80 21.07
CA VAL A 81 11.83 -6.26 22.44
C VAL A 81 13.24 -6.85 22.55
N ALA A 82 13.66 -7.66 21.57
CA ALA A 82 14.98 -8.27 21.55
C ALA A 82 16.10 -7.22 21.39
N SER A 83 15.92 -6.25 20.50
CA SER A 83 16.88 -5.16 20.25
C SER A 83 16.98 -4.22 21.45
N THR A 84 15.86 -3.84 22.05
CA THR A 84 15.82 -3.08 23.31
C THR A 84 16.71 -3.71 24.38
N ARG A 85 16.59 -5.02 24.57
CA ARG A 85 17.43 -5.73 25.53
C ARG A 85 18.91 -5.64 25.17
N VAL A 86 19.27 -5.82 23.89
CA VAL A 86 20.67 -5.72 23.46
C VAL A 86 21.20 -4.29 23.63
N VAL A 87 20.41 -3.27 23.29
CA VAL A 87 20.75 -1.85 23.49
C VAL A 87 20.99 -1.56 24.97
N LEU A 88 20.10 -1.99 25.87
CA LEU A 88 20.24 -1.75 27.30
C LEU A 88 21.39 -2.55 27.94
N MET A 89 21.65 -3.77 27.47
CA MET A 89 22.67 -4.65 28.04
C MET A 89 24.08 -4.40 27.49
N HIS A 90 24.22 -3.97 26.23
CA HIS A 90 25.51 -3.85 25.55
C HIS A 90 25.79 -2.46 25.02
N GLY A 91 24.84 -1.51 25.11
CA GLY A 91 25.01 -0.14 24.61
C GLY A 91 26.19 0.61 25.23
N PHE A 92 26.65 0.22 26.42
CA PHE A 92 27.85 0.79 27.04
C PHE A 92 29.14 0.48 26.26
N ALA A 93 29.18 -0.59 25.46
CA ALA A 93 30.34 -0.97 24.65
C ALA A 93 30.49 -0.14 23.36
N GLY A 94 29.54 0.76 23.09
CA GLY A 94 29.56 1.71 21.97
C GLY A 94 28.43 1.49 20.95
N PRO A 95 28.34 2.36 19.92
CA PRO A 95 27.27 2.35 18.91
C PRO A 95 27.14 1.03 18.12
N GLY A 96 28.26 0.35 17.82
CA GLY A 96 28.24 -0.92 17.10
C GLY A 96 27.77 -2.13 17.92
N ALA A 97 27.52 -1.97 19.22
CA ALA A 97 27.20 -3.09 20.11
C ALA A 97 25.78 -3.67 19.90
N ALA A 98 24.86 -2.88 19.33
CA ALA A 98 23.48 -3.29 19.09
C ALA A 98 23.23 -3.93 17.71
N GLY A 99 24.23 -3.88 16.81
CA GLY A 99 24.11 -4.32 15.42
C GLY A 99 24.41 -3.18 14.45
N LYS A 100 24.93 -3.53 13.28
CA LYS A 100 25.37 -2.56 12.26
C LYS A 100 24.19 -1.88 11.58
N VAL A 101 23.04 -2.56 11.48
CA VAL A 101 21.84 -1.98 10.88
C VAL A 101 21.33 -0.85 11.77
N ILE A 102 21.21 -1.08 13.08
CA ILE A 102 20.78 -0.05 14.04
C ILE A 102 21.74 1.15 14.01
N GLU A 103 23.05 0.89 14.08
CA GLU A 103 24.08 1.94 14.03
C GLU A 103 23.97 2.78 12.75
N SER A 104 23.91 2.13 11.58
CA SER A 104 23.86 2.82 10.28
C SER A 104 22.62 3.70 10.12
N PHE A 105 21.45 3.22 10.57
CA PHE A 105 20.22 4.00 10.54
C PHE A 105 20.24 5.17 11.53
N GLY A 106 20.82 4.97 12.72
CA GLY A 106 21.01 6.03 13.71
C GLY A 106 21.91 7.14 13.20
N GLU A 107 23.08 6.79 12.66
CA GLU A 107 24.03 7.74 12.09
C GLU A 107 23.44 8.52 10.90
N PHE A 108 22.70 7.84 10.03
CA PHE A 108 22.06 8.45 8.86
C PHE A 108 21.12 9.61 9.23
N VAL A 109 20.35 9.48 10.31
CA VAL A 109 19.40 10.53 10.73
C VAL A 109 20.04 11.59 11.62
N ILE A 110 21.02 11.21 12.43
CA ILE A 110 21.68 12.14 13.35
C ILE A 110 22.60 13.10 12.61
N GLY A 111 23.27 12.67 11.54
CA GLY A 111 24.12 13.53 10.72
C GLY A 111 25.21 14.27 11.52
N GLY A 112 25.65 13.70 12.64
CA GLY A 112 26.60 14.29 13.58
C GLY A 112 26.03 15.23 14.66
N ASN A 113 24.72 15.51 14.66
CA ASN A 113 24.07 16.32 15.70
C ASN A 113 22.89 15.56 16.34
N TYR A 114 23.10 15.00 17.52
CA TYR A 114 22.11 14.16 18.21
C TYR A 114 20.83 14.93 18.59
N ALA A 115 20.91 16.23 18.86
CA ALA A 115 19.74 17.04 19.17
C ALA A 115 18.85 17.21 17.93
N VAL A 116 19.45 17.49 16.76
CA VAL A 116 18.73 17.52 15.48
C VAL A 116 18.16 16.15 15.15
N GLY A 117 18.95 15.09 15.33
CA GLY A 117 18.51 13.71 15.13
C GLY A 117 17.29 13.35 15.97
N LEU A 118 17.27 13.72 17.26
CA LEU A 118 16.13 13.50 18.15
C LEU A 118 14.87 14.24 17.66
N VAL A 119 15.00 15.49 17.21
CA VAL A 119 13.88 16.28 16.67
C VAL A 119 13.33 15.65 15.40
N VAL A 120 14.19 15.33 14.43
CA VAL A 120 13.80 14.70 13.16
C VAL A 120 13.13 13.35 13.43
N PHE A 121 13.73 12.54 14.29
CA PHE A 121 13.18 11.24 14.67
C PHE A 121 11.80 11.36 15.37
N THR A 122 11.63 12.35 16.24
CA THR A 122 10.34 12.62 16.90
C THR A 122 9.28 12.99 15.86
N ILE A 123 9.62 13.83 14.88
CA ILE A 123 8.71 14.20 13.77
C ILE A 123 8.33 12.95 12.96
N LEU A 124 9.31 12.12 12.57
CA LEU A 124 9.06 10.88 11.82
C LEU A 124 8.16 9.93 12.59
N THR A 125 8.40 9.78 13.89
CA THR A 125 7.59 8.94 14.79
C THR A 125 6.15 9.44 14.87
N ILE A 126 5.96 10.76 15.01
CA ILE A 126 4.63 11.39 15.02
C ILE A 126 3.90 11.17 13.69
N ILE A 127 4.57 11.39 12.55
CA ILE A 127 3.99 11.18 11.22
C ILE A 127 3.59 9.71 11.04
N ASN A 128 4.49 8.78 11.39
CA ASN A 128 4.23 7.35 11.27
C ASN A 128 3.01 6.91 12.08
N PHE A 129 2.89 7.36 13.33
CA PHE A 129 1.77 6.97 14.19
C PHE A 129 0.48 7.74 13.90
N VAL A 130 0.54 9.08 13.95
CA VAL A 130 -0.65 9.94 13.92
C VAL A 130 -1.25 10.04 12.52
N VAL A 131 -0.42 10.10 11.48
CA VAL A 131 -0.89 10.28 10.11
C VAL A 131 -1.04 8.93 9.44
N VAL A 132 0.05 8.14 9.37
CA VAL A 132 0.07 6.95 8.52
C VAL A 132 -0.66 5.78 9.18
N THR A 133 -0.26 5.36 10.38
CA THR A 133 -0.84 4.17 11.04
C THR A 133 -2.31 4.40 11.40
N LYS A 134 -2.62 5.52 12.06
CA LYS A 134 -4.02 5.85 12.38
C LYS A 134 -4.87 6.08 11.12
N GLY A 135 -4.31 6.72 10.09
CA GLY A 135 -5.00 6.93 8.81
C GLY A 135 -5.32 5.61 8.14
N ALA A 136 -4.33 4.74 7.94
CA ALA A 136 -4.50 3.41 7.35
C ALA A 136 -5.47 2.55 8.15
N THR A 137 -5.40 2.57 9.49
CA THR A 137 -6.34 1.84 10.35
C THR A 137 -7.77 2.33 10.15
N ARG A 138 -7.99 3.65 10.11
CA ARG A 138 -9.33 4.22 9.93
C ARG A 138 -9.91 3.91 8.56
N VAL A 139 -9.09 4.01 7.50
CA VAL A 139 -9.50 3.64 6.15
C VAL A 139 -9.86 2.16 6.09
N SER A 140 -9.04 1.30 6.70
CA SER A 140 -9.28 -0.14 6.77
C SER A 140 -10.57 -0.48 7.50
N GLU A 141 -10.78 0.07 8.70
CA GLU A 141 -11.97 -0.15 9.52
C GLU A 141 -13.25 0.29 8.81
N VAL A 142 -13.25 1.49 8.23
CA VAL A 142 -14.43 2.07 7.57
C VAL A 142 -14.78 1.30 6.30
N THR A 143 -13.80 1.01 5.44
CA THR A 143 -14.05 0.24 4.22
C THR A 143 -14.47 -1.19 4.55
N ALA A 144 -13.79 -1.86 5.49
CA ALA A 144 -14.17 -3.21 5.89
C ALA A 144 -15.61 -3.24 6.40
N ARG A 145 -15.99 -2.31 7.28
CA ARG A 145 -17.35 -2.23 7.80
C ARG A 145 -18.38 -2.01 6.70
N PHE A 146 -18.19 -1.03 5.82
CA PHE A 146 -19.17 -0.77 4.76
C PHE A 146 -19.26 -1.91 3.75
N THR A 147 -18.13 -2.55 3.42
CA THR A 147 -18.13 -3.72 2.53
C THR A 147 -18.84 -4.91 3.18
N LEU A 148 -18.63 -5.14 4.48
CA LEU A 148 -19.32 -6.20 5.23
C LEU A 148 -20.83 -5.93 5.37
N ASP A 149 -21.23 -4.69 5.65
CA ASP A 149 -22.63 -4.28 5.75
C ASP A 149 -23.37 -4.45 4.40
N ALA A 150 -22.65 -4.39 3.27
CA ALA A 150 -23.21 -4.61 1.94
C ALA A 150 -23.36 -6.10 1.53
N MET A 151 -22.81 -7.05 2.30
CA MET A 151 -22.82 -8.47 1.93
C MET A 151 -24.21 -9.11 1.82
N PRO A 152 -25.17 -8.87 2.74
CA PRO A 152 -26.52 -9.38 2.58
C PRO A 152 -27.16 -8.90 1.28
N GLY A 153 -26.93 -7.64 0.89
CA GLY A 153 -27.42 -7.08 -0.37
C GLY A 153 -26.83 -7.78 -1.59
N LYS A 154 -25.52 -8.06 -1.58
CA LYS A 154 -24.86 -8.85 -2.64
C LYS A 154 -25.41 -10.28 -2.72
N GLN A 155 -25.65 -10.94 -1.58
CA GLN A 155 -26.24 -12.28 -1.55
C GLN A 155 -27.69 -12.28 -2.08
N MET A 156 -28.51 -11.33 -1.66
CA MET A 156 -29.88 -11.15 -2.17
C MET A 156 -29.90 -10.87 -3.66
N ALA A 157 -28.96 -10.08 -4.18
CA ALA A 157 -28.83 -9.83 -5.61
C ALA A 157 -28.50 -11.12 -6.40
N ILE A 158 -27.62 -11.97 -5.88
CA ILE A 158 -27.33 -13.28 -6.50
C ILE A 158 -28.57 -14.18 -6.50
N ASP A 159 -29.35 -14.17 -5.40
CA ASP A 159 -30.57 -14.96 -5.30
C ASP A 159 -31.66 -14.44 -6.25
N ALA A 160 -31.78 -13.12 -6.39
CA ALA A 160 -32.68 -12.49 -7.35
C ALA A 160 -32.28 -12.82 -8.79
N ASP A 161 -30.99 -12.74 -9.14
CA ASP A 161 -30.48 -13.09 -10.47
C ASP A 161 -30.74 -14.58 -10.80
N LEU A 162 -30.56 -15.48 -9.81
CA LEU A 162 -30.82 -16.91 -9.98
C LEU A 162 -32.32 -17.18 -10.18
N ASN A 163 -33.17 -16.54 -9.39
CA ASN A 163 -34.64 -16.67 -9.51
C ASN A 163 -35.17 -16.06 -10.81
N ALA A 164 -34.51 -15.01 -11.33
CA ALA A 164 -34.82 -14.39 -12.61
C ALA A 164 -34.26 -15.17 -13.82
N GLY A 165 -33.48 -16.23 -13.60
CA GLY A 165 -32.85 -17.03 -14.66
C GLY A 165 -31.70 -16.32 -15.38
N LEU A 166 -31.17 -15.22 -14.83
CA LEU A 166 -30.03 -14.48 -15.39
C LEU A 166 -28.69 -15.19 -15.18
N VAL A 167 -28.60 -16.03 -14.14
CA VAL A 167 -27.42 -16.84 -13.81
C VAL A 167 -27.80 -18.29 -13.54
N THR A 168 -26.87 -19.20 -13.82
CA THR A 168 -27.03 -20.63 -13.51
C THR A 168 -26.72 -20.94 -12.04
N GLN A 169 -27.11 -22.12 -11.56
CA GLN A 169 -26.81 -22.56 -10.19
C GLN A 169 -25.30 -22.64 -9.92
N ASP A 170 -24.50 -23.06 -10.90
CA ASP A 170 -23.04 -23.12 -10.78
C ASP A 170 -22.42 -21.72 -10.72
N GLN A 171 -22.91 -20.78 -11.54
CA GLN A 171 -22.49 -19.38 -11.49
C GLN A 171 -22.85 -18.71 -10.16
N ALA A 172 -24.07 -18.95 -9.66
CA ALA A 172 -24.51 -18.45 -8.36
C ALA A 172 -23.63 -19.01 -7.23
N ARG A 173 -23.21 -20.27 -7.30
CA ARG A 173 -22.29 -20.89 -6.34
C ARG A 173 -20.91 -20.21 -6.35
N ILE A 174 -20.35 -19.93 -7.52
CA ILE A 174 -19.07 -19.24 -7.65
C ILE A 174 -19.17 -17.81 -7.08
N ARG A 175 -20.20 -17.05 -7.47
CA ARG A 175 -20.41 -15.69 -6.95
C ARG A 175 -20.59 -15.66 -5.43
N ARG A 176 -21.32 -16.62 -4.85
CA ARG A 176 -21.45 -16.73 -3.38
C ARG A 176 -20.13 -17.04 -2.70
N GLN A 177 -19.26 -17.84 -3.33
CA GLN A 177 -17.93 -18.12 -2.83
C GLN A 177 -17.06 -16.85 -2.86
N GLU A 178 -17.10 -16.07 -3.94
CA GLU A 178 -16.39 -14.78 -4.02
C GLU A 178 -16.86 -13.80 -2.94
N VAL A 179 -18.17 -13.68 -2.71
CA VAL A 179 -18.76 -12.85 -1.64
C VAL A 179 -18.28 -13.31 -0.26
N ARG A 180 -18.13 -14.63 -0.05
CA ARG A 180 -17.62 -15.18 1.20
C ARG A 180 -16.14 -14.86 1.40
N GLU A 181 -15.32 -15.04 0.37
CA GLU A 181 -13.90 -14.71 0.41
C GLU A 181 -13.66 -13.21 0.65
N GLU A 182 -14.51 -12.36 0.07
CA GLU A 182 -14.51 -10.92 0.32
C GLU A 182 -14.84 -10.61 1.79
N ALA A 183 -15.82 -11.31 2.37
CA ALA A 183 -16.20 -11.11 3.78
C ALA A 183 -15.08 -11.56 4.73
N ASP A 184 -14.49 -12.72 4.47
CA ASP A 184 -13.38 -13.26 5.25
C ASP A 184 -12.14 -12.34 5.15
N PHE A 185 -11.85 -11.81 3.96
CA PHE A 185 -10.74 -10.88 3.74
C PHE A 185 -10.91 -9.57 4.51
N TYR A 186 -12.04 -8.88 4.35
CA TYR A 186 -12.27 -7.59 5.02
C TYR A 186 -12.46 -7.75 6.53
N GLY A 187 -13.07 -8.86 6.99
CA GLY A 187 -13.14 -9.21 8.41
C GLY A 187 -11.76 -9.44 9.03
N ALA A 188 -10.89 -10.18 8.36
CA ALA A 188 -9.50 -10.37 8.80
C ALA A 188 -8.67 -9.07 8.75
N MET A 189 -8.91 -8.21 7.76
CA MET A 189 -8.22 -6.92 7.62
C MET A 189 -8.53 -5.95 8.76
N ASP A 190 -9.80 -5.85 9.21
CA ASP A 190 -10.16 -5.02 10.36
C ASP A 190 -9.41 -5.48 11.63
N GLY A 191 -9.36 -6.80 11.86
CA GLY A 191 -8.60 -7.39 12.96
C GLY A 191 -7.09 -7.10 12.86
N ALA A 192 -6.48 -7.37 11.71
CA ALA A 192 -5.04 -7.15 11.49
C ALA A 192 -4.65 -5.67 11.66
N SER A 193 -5.49 -4.74 11.19
CA SER A 193 -5.21 -3.31 11.26
C SER A 193 -5.19 -2.79 12.71
N LYS A 194 -6.03 -3.35 13.59
CA LYS A 194 -6.01 -3.05 15.03
C LYS A 194 -4.71 -3.53 15.70
N PHE A 195 -4.14 -4.65 15.27
CA PHE A 195 -2.83 -5.12 15.73
C PHE A 195 -1.71 -4.16 15.32
N VAL A 196 -1.71 -3.68 14.07
CA VAL A 196 -0.71 -2.70 13.59
C VAL A 196 -0.76 -1.41 14.42
N ARG A 197 -1.96 -0.92 14.75
CA ARG A 197 -2.13 0.23 15.64
C ARG A 197 -1.57 -0.02 17.04
N GLY A 198 -1.82 -1.20 17.61
CA GLY A 198 -1.31 -1.58 18.93
C GLY A 198 0.23 -1.61 18.96
N ASP A 199 0.84 -2.17 17.92
CA ASP A 199 2.30 -2.19 17.76
C ASP A 199 2.89 -0.77 17.68
N ALA A 200 2.29 0.14 16.92
CA ALA A 200 2.82 1.50 16.80
C ALA A 200 2.78 2.26 18.15
N VAL A 201 1.80 1.98 19.01
CA VAL A 201 1.79 2.49 20.40
C VAL A 201 2.93 1.87 21.21
N ALA A 202 3.12 0.54 21.09
CA ALA A 202 4.20 -0.16 21.79
C ALA A 202 5.59 0.37 21.37
N ALA A 203 5.81 0.65 20.07
CA ALA A 203 7.06 1.19 19.56
C ALA A 203 7.39 2.56 20.18
N ILE A 204 6.39 3.44 20.35
CA ILE A 204 6.58 4.73 21.03
C ILE A 204 6.92 4.53 22.52
N LEU A 205 6.27 3.58 23.20
CA LEU A 205 6.58 3.29 24.61
C LEU A 205 7.99 2.73 24.76
N ILE A 206 8.39 1.81 23.88
CA ILE A 206 9.74 1.23 23.84
C ILE A 206 10.79 2.31 23.63
N LEU A 207 10.55 3.26 22.71
CA LEU A 207 11.40 4.43 22.52
C LEU A 207 11.65 5.18 23.84
N PHE A 208 10.60 5.54 24.57
CA PHE A 208 10.74 6.25 25.85
C PHE A 208 11.51 5.41 26.88
N ILE A 209 11.22 4.11 26.95
CA ILE A 209 11.90 3.17 27.85
C ILE A 209 13.39 3.07 27.49
N ASN A 210 13.75 3.06 26.20
CA ASN A 210 15.14 2.93 25.75
C ASN A 210 15.96 4.19 26.02
N ILE A 211 15.41 5.38 25.77
CA ILE A 211 16.10 6.63 26.08
C ILE A 211 16.31 6.75 27.60
N LEU A 212 15.25 6.61 28.40
CA LEU A 212 15.33 6.83 29.85
C LEU A 212 16.08 5.70 30.56
N GLY A 213 15.75 4.45 30.22
CA GLY A 213 16.38 3.27 30.79
C GLY A 213 17.84 3.15 30.39
N GLY A 214 18.16 3.39 29.11
CA GLY A 214 19.53 3.37 28.60
C GLY A 214 20.40 4.45 29.24
N PHE A 215 19.87 5.67 29.36
CA PHE A 215 20.55 6.76 30.07
C PHE A 215 20.81 6.39 31.54
N ALA A 216 19.81 5.88 32.26
CA ALA A 216 19.95 5.48 33.65
C ALA A 216 20.97 4.34 33.84
N VAL A 217 20.91 3.29 33.02
CA VAL A 217 21.85 2.16 33.06
C VAL A 217 23.26 2.63 32.71
N GLY A 218 23.41 3.45 31.68
CA GLY A 218 24.70 4.00 31.24
C GLY A 218 25.40 4.82 32.33
N VAL A 219 24.69 5.75 32.98
CA VAL A 219 25.26 6.63 34.01
C VAL A 219 25.42 5.90 35.34
N PHE A 220 24.38 5.21 35.84
CA PHE A 220 24.38 4.66 37.20
C PHE A 220 25.05 3.30 37.32
N GLN A 221 25.02 2.45 36.29
CA GLN A 221 25.59 1.09 36.36
C GLN A 221 26.94 0.96 35.66
N HIS A 222 27.12 1.65 34.54
CA HIS A 222 28.34 1.53 33.72
C HIS A 222 29.31 2.70 33.85
N GLY A 223 28.97 3.72 34.66
CA GLY A 223 29.86 4.84 34.97
C GLY A 223 30.19 5.74 33.79
N LEU A 224 29.38 5.72 32.72
CA LEU A 224 29.53 6.62 31.58
C LEU A 224 29.27 8.06 32.01
N SER A 225 29.96 9.01 31.38
CA SER A 225 29.60 10.41 31.57
C SER A 225 28.17 10.67 31.05
N VAL A 226 27.50 11.66 31.62
CA VAL A 226 26.15 12.06 31.20
C VAL A 226 26.09 12.35 29.70
N SER A 227 27.13 12.96 29.14
CA SER A 227 27.23 13.28 27.72
C SER A 227 27.40 12.03 26.85
N GLU A 228 28.28 11.09 27.24
CA GLU A 228 28.51 9.86 26.48
C GLU A 228 27.31 8.92 26.55
N ALA A 229 26.69 8.79 27.72
CA ALA A 229 25.46 8.01 27.89
C ALA A 229 24.33 8.59 27.05
N ALA A 230 24.13 9.92 27.08
CA ALA A 230 23.13 10.58 26.26
C ALA A 230 23.41 10.36 24.76
N HIS A 231 24.66 10.51 24.32
CA HIS A 231 25.02 10.32 22.91
C HIS A 231 24.77 8.89 22.44
N THR A 232 25.34 7.90 23.12
CA THR A 232 25.31 6.49 22.68
C THR A 232 23.90 5.90 22.74
N TYR A 233 23.18 6.10 23.85
CA TYR A 233 21.84 5.53 23.97
C TYR A 233 20.81 6.27 23.14
N THR A 234 20.96 7.58 22.90
CA THR A 234 20.09 8.30 21.95
C THR A 234 20.32 7.81 20.53
N LEU A 235 21.58 7.63 20.12
CA LEU A 235 21.90 7.11 18.78
C LEU A 235 21.34 5.71 18.56
N LEU A 236 21.61 4.79 19.48
CA LEU A 236 21.12 3.42 19.42
C LEU A 236 19.59 3.36 19.41
N THR A 237 18.94 4.20 20.23
CA THR A 237 17.48 4.21 20.32
C THR A 237 16.82 4.80 19.07
N ILE A 238 17.38 5.88 18.51
CA ILE A 238 16.91 6.45 17.24
C ILE A 238 17.10 5.43 16.12
N GLY A 239 18.27 4.78 16.05
CA GLY A 239 18.55 3.73 15.08
C GLY A 239 17.55 2.58 15.16
N ASP A 240 17.34 2.03 16.35
CA ASP A 240 16.40 0.94 16.60
C ASP A 240 14.97 1.31 16.20
N GLY A 241 14.52 2.50 16.61
CA GLY A 241 13.21 3.03 16.25
C GLY A 241 13.02 3.22 14.75
N LEU A 242 14.03 3.71 14.03
CA LEU A 242 13.97 3.92 12.57
C LEU A 242 13.93 2.60 11.81
N VAL A 243 14.75 1.64 12.20
CA VAL A 243 14.77 0.30 11.59
C VAL A 243 13.41 -0.37 11.74
N ALA A 244 12.73 -0.19 12.87
CA ALA A 244 11.38 -0.68 13.08
C ALA A 244 10.29 0.10 12.30
N GLN A 245 10.50 1.40 12.09
CA GLN A 245 9.53 2.28 11.42
C GLN A 245 9.46 2.08 9.91
N VAL A 246 10.58 1.80 9.25
CA VAL A 246 10.61 1.62 7.78
C VAL A 246 9.64 0.49 7.33
N PRO A 247 9.72 -0.74 7.88
CA PRO A 247 8.74 -1.79 7.62
C PRO A 247 7.30 -1.36 7.92
N SER A 248 7.09 -0.65 9.03
CA SER A 248 5.77 -0.14 9.46
C SER A 248 5.12 0.73 8.42
N LEU A 249 5.89 1.68 7.89
CA LEU A 249 5.43 2.62 6.89
C LEU A 249 5.02 1.88 5.62
N MET A 250 5.87 0.97 5.15
CA MET A 250 5.62 0.19 3.94
C MET A 250 4.35 -0.66 4.07
N LEU A 251 4.18 -1.38 5.18
CA LEU A 251 2.98 -2.19 5.42
C LEU A 251 1.72 -1.34 5.60
N SER A 252 1.82 -0.18 6.24
CA SER A 252 0.68 0.75 6.40
C SER A 252 0.24 1.33 5.06
N VAL A 253 1.19 1.70 4.20
CA VAL A 253 0.91 2.16 2.84
C VAL A 253 0.32 1.02 2.00
N ALA A 254 0.88 -0.19 2.08
CA ALA A 254 0.32 -1.37 1.42
C ALA A 254 -1.12 -1.65 1.88
N THR A 255 -1.39 -1.54 3.18
CA THR A 255 -2.73 -1.70 3.77
C THR A 255 -3.70 -0.66 3.23
N ALA A 256 -3.30 0.61 3.22
CA ALA A 256 -4.12 1.67 2.66
C ALA A 256 -4.41 1.40 1.17
N MET A 257 -3.39 1.10 0.36
CA MET A 257 -3.54 0.85 -1.06
C MET A 257 -4.46 -0.32 -1.38
N ILE A 258 -4.32 -1.47 -0.72
CA ILE A 258 -5.14 -2.65 -1.03
C ILE A 258 -6.61 -2.42 -0.64
N VAL A 259 -6.87 -1.69 0.45
CA VAL A 259 -8.24 -1.45 0.92
C VAL A 259 -8.93 -0.34 0.11
N THR A 260 -8.19 0.66 -0.37
CA THR A 260 -8.76 1.73 -1.22
C THR A 260 -8.84 1.33 -2.70
N ARG A 261 -8.30 0.17 -3.08
CA ARG A 261 -8.33 -0.28 -4.47
C ARG A 261 -9.76 -0.60 -4.88
N VAL A 262 -10.21 0.03 -5.96
CA VAL A 262 -11.50 -0.26 -6.59
C VAL A 262 -11.44 -1.68 -7.18
N SER A 263 -12.50 -2.48 -7.05
CA SER A 263 -12.55 -3.88 -7.50
C SER A 263 -12.46 -4.12 -9.03
N ARG A 264 -11.98 -3.15 -9.81
CA ARG A 264 -11.75 -3.32 -11.25
C ARG A 264 -10.37 -3.96 -11.47
N SER A 265 -10.32 -4.95 -12.36
CA SER A 265 -9.07 -5.62 -12.78
C SER A 265 -8.25 -4.74 -13.73
N GLU A 266 -7.75 -3.62 -13.21
CA GLU A 266 -6.82 -2.74 -13.91
C GLU A 266 -5.55 -2.55 -13.08
N ASP A 267 -4.42 -2.38 -13.78
CA ASP A 267 -3.16 -2.03 -13.14
C ASP A 267 -3.23 -0.60 -12.58
N MET A 268 -2.70 -0.40 -11.37
CA MET A 268 -2.76 0.89 -10.69
C MET A 268 -1.99 1.98 -11.44
N GLY A 269 -0.84 1.61 -12.03
CA GLY A 269 0.00 2.52 -12.78
C GLY A 269 -0.70 3.03 -14.04
N THR A 270 -1.32 2.12 -14.80
CA THR A 270 -2.06 2.50 -16.01
C THR A 270 -3.31 3.33 -15.68
N GLN A 271 -4.02 3.00 -14.60
CA GLN A 271 -5.18 3.75 -14.15
C GLN A 271 -4.81 5.17 -13.67
N LEU A 272 -3.77 5.31 -12.83
CA LEU A 272 -3.31 6.61 -12.35
C LEU A 272 -2.79 7.48 -13.49
N LEU A 273 -1.99 6.92 -14.40
CA LEU A 273 -1.48 7.64 -15.56
C LEU A 273 -2.63 8.07 -16.48
N GLY A 274 -3.57 7.16 -16.77
CA GLY A 274 -4.74 7.45 -17.58
C GLY A 274 -5.66 8.51 -16.97
N GLN A 275 -5.86 8.52 -15.65
CA GLN A 275 -6.76 9.49 -15.01
C GLN A 275 -6.12 10.86 -14.77
N LEU A 276 -4.88 10.89 -14.27
CA LEU A 276 -4.20 12.15 -13.95
C LEU A 276 -3.69 12.85 -15.21
N PHE A 277 -3.13 12.09 -16.15
CA PHE A 277 -2.55 12.65 -17.37
C PHE A 277 -3.47 12.50 -18.58
N GLY A 278 -4.54 11.70 -18.54
CA GLY A 278 -5.47 11.60 -19.69
C GLY A 278 -6.37 12.83 -19.89
N SER A 279 -6.40 13.78 -18.95
CA SER A 279 -7.22 14.99 -19.10
C SER A 279 -6.38 16.22 -19.51
N PRO A 280 -6.43 16.65 -20.78
CA PRO A 280 -5.65 17.79 -21.25
C PRO A 280 -6.04 19.09 -20.54
N ARG A 281 -7.30 19.19 -20.06
CA ARG A 281 -7.78 20.33 -19.25
C ARG A 281 -7.07 20.43 -17.90
N ALA A 282 -6.86 19.32 -17.18
CA ALA A 282 -6.20 19.37 -15.88
C ALA A 282 -4.73 19.78 -16.02
N LEU A 283 -4.03 19.21 -17.00
CA LEU A 283 -2.65 19.56 -17.34
C LEU A 283 -2.52 21.04 -17.74
N ALA A 284 -3.45 21.58 -18.54
CA ALA A 284 -3.43 22.99 -18.92
C ALA A 284 -3.63 23.93 -17.72
N VAL A 285 -4.59 23.63 -16.84
CA VAL A 285 -4.83 24.42 -15.62
C VAL A 285 -3.62 24.36 -14.68
N ALA A 286 -3.05 23.17 -14.46
CA ALA A 286 -1.84 23.02 -13.65
C ALA A 286 -0.66 23.81 -14.23
N GLY A 287 -0.48 23.78 -15.56
CA GLY A 287 0.55 24.56 -16.25
C GLY A 287 0.39 26.07 -16.07
N ILE A 288 -0.85 26.59 -16.14
CA ILE A 288 -1.13 28.02 -15.91
C ILE A 288 -0.82 28.43 -14.47
N VAL A 289 -1.22 27.62 -13.48
CA VAL A 289 -0.96 27.89 -12.06
C VAL A 289 0.54 27.83 -11.73
N LEU A 290 1.24 26.82 -12.23
CA LEU A 290 2.69 26.71 -12.05
C LEU A 290 3.43 27.85 -12.75
N GLY A 291 2.95 28.25 -13.94
CA GLY A 291 3.49 29.37 -14.69
C GLY A 291 3.33 30.70 -13.96
N SER A 292 2.16 30.95 -13.36
CA SER A 292 1.92 32.17 -12.59
C SER A 292 2.74 32.23 -11.30
N MET A 293 2.92 31.09 -10.60
CA MET A 293 3.82 31.00 -9.44
C MET A 293 5.29 31.22 -9.84
N GLY A 294 5.72 30.69 -11.00
CA GLY A 294 7.08 30.85 -11.51
C GLY A 294 7.45 32.26 -11.96
N LEU A 295 6.48 33.17 -12.08
CA LEU A 295 6.71 34.59 -12.37
C LEU A 295 6.92 35.43 -11.08
N VAL A 296 6.68 34.85 -9.90
CA VAL A 296 6.85 35.54 -8.62
C VAL A 296 8.35 35.64 -8.27
N PRO A 297 8.90 36.85 -8.06
CA PRO A 297 10.31 37.00 -7.70
C PRO A 297 10.60 36.39 -6.33
N GLY A 298 11.70 35.61 -6.24
CA GLY A 298 12.11 34.91 -5.02
C GLY A 298 11.71 33.43 -4.96
N MET A 299 10.91 32.92 -5.92
CA MET A 299 10.65 31.50 -6.09
C MET A 299 11.71 30.81 -6.96
N PRO A 300 11.86 29.47 -6.90
CA PRO A 300 12.73 28.72 -7.81
C PRO A 300 12.12 28.68 -9.22
N ASN A 301 12.21 29.81 -9.94
CA ASN A 301 11.52 30.07 -11.21
C ASN A 301 11.83 29.01 -12.28
N VAL A 302 13.06 28.50 -12.32
CA VAL A 302 13.46 27.43 -13.26
C VAL A 302 12.65 26.15 -13.02
N ALA A 303 12.41 25.77 -11.75
CA ALA A 303 11.63 24.58 -11.43
C ALA A 303 10.14 24.77 -11.79
N PHE A 304 9.55 25.91 -11.44
CA PHE A 304 8.14 26.17 -11.72
C PHE A 304 7.85 26.34 -13.21
N LEU A 305 8.67 27.11 -13.94
CA LEU A 305 8.49 27.34 -15.36
C LEU A 305 8.77 26.08 -16.20
N SER A 306 9.74 25.24 -15.80
CA SER A 306 9.99 23.96 -16.48
C SER A 306 8.83 22.98 -16.30
N LEU A 307 8.27 22.87 -15.09
CA LEU A 307 7.08 22.06 -14.82
C LEU A 307 5.84 22.62 -15.54
N ALA A 308 5.68 23.95 -15.58
CA ALA A 308 4.61 24.61 -16.33
C ALA A 308 4.68 24.30 -17.83
N GLY A 309 5.88 24.39 -18.41
CA GLY A 309 6.15 24.00 -19.80
C GLY A 309 5.85 22.53 -20.05
N GLY A 310 6.30 21.64 -19.16
CA GLY A 310 6.01 20.20 -19.24
C GLY A 310 4.52 19.88 -19.20
N CYS A 311 3.77 20.51 -18.30
CA CYS A 311 2.31 20.37 -18.22
C CYS A 311 1.61 20.91 -19.47
N GLY A 312 2.05 22.07 -19.99
CA GLY A 312 1.50 22.65 -21.22
C GLY A 312 1.76 21.79 -22.46
N LEU A 313 2.97 21.26 -22.61
CA LEU A 313 3.33 20.33 -23.68
C LEU A 313 2.54 19.02 -23.58
N GLY A 314 2.41 18.47 -22.37
CA GLY A 314 1.60 17.29 -22.11
C GLY A 314 0.13 17.50 -22.47
N ALA A 315 -0.46 18.62 -22.03
CA ALA A 315 -1.84 19.00 -22.38
C ALA A 315 -2.03 19.08 -23.90
N TRP A 316 -1.10 19.72 -24.60
CA TRP A 316 -1.16 19.88 -26.05
C TRP A 316 -1.04 18.53 -26.78
N TRP A 317 -0.10 17.67 -26.36
CA TRP A 317 0.11 16.35 -26.95
C TRP A 317 -1.12 15.44 -26.79
N ILE A 318 -1.71 15.43 -25.60
CA ILE A 318 -2.90 14.63 -25.29
C ILE A 318 -4.15 15.19 -25.98
N ALA A 319 -4.30 16.51 -26.07
CA ALA A 319 -5.39 17.14 -26.81
C ALA A 319 -5.31 16.84 -28.32
N LYS A 320 -4.09 16.75 -28.86
CA LYS A 320 -3.85 16.38 -30.26
C LYS A 320 -4.24 14.92 -30.51
N ASN A 321 -3.75 13.98 -29.69
CA ASN A 321 -4.09 12.57 -29.83
C ASN A 321 -5.59 12.29 -29.71
N HIS A 322 -6.30 12.95 -28.78
CA HIS A 322 -7.75 12.81 -28.68
C HIS A 322 -8.47 13.35 -29.92
N ARG A 323 -8.06 14.49 -30.46
CA ARG A 323 -8.64 15.04 -31.70
C ARG A 323 -8.43 14.15 -32.91
N ASP A 324 -7.26 13.52 -33.01
CA ASP A 324 -6.93 12.62 -34.11
C ASP A 324 -7.75 11.31 -34.00
N GLN A 325 -7.95 10.77 -32.79
CA GLN A 325 -8.86 9.62 -32.56
C GLN A 325 -10.32 9.94 -32.86
N THR A 326 -10.85 11.07 -32.38
CA THR A 326 -12.25 11.45 -32.66
C THR A 326 -12.49 11.69 -34.15
N ARG A 327 -11.47 12.12 -34.90
CA ARG A 327 -11.55 12.26 -36.37
C ARG A 327 -11.61 10.91 -37.08
N VAL A 328 -10.76 9.96 -36.67
CA VAL A 328 -10.75 8.61 -37.25
C VAL A 328 -12.06 7.88 -36.95
N ASP A 329 -12.57 7.98 -35.71
CA ASP A 329 -13.85 7.38 -35.34
C ASP A 329 -15.00 8.00 -36.15
N ALA A 330 -14.99 9.33 -36.34
CA ALA A 330 -15.97 10.02 -37.17
C ALA A 330 -15.86 9.63 -38.66
N GLU A 331 -14.65 9.46 -39.21
CA GLU A 331 -14.46 8.98 -40.59
C GLU A 331 -14.97 7.55 -40.77
N VAL A 332 -14.74 6.65 -39.80
CA VAL A 332 -15.26 5.27 -39.82
C VAL A 332 -16.79 5.26 -39.69
N GLU A 333 -17.38 6.12 -38.85
CA GLU A 333 -18.83 6.29 -38.73
C GLU A 333 -19.45 6.87 -40.02
N THR A 334 -18.73 7.76 -40.72
CA THR A 334 -19.17 8.36 -41.99
C THR A 334 -19.04 7.38 -43.16
N GLU A 335 -18.06 6.47 -43.13
CA GLU A 335 -17.85 5.44 -44.15
C GLU A 335 -18.78 4.22 -43.96
N GLN A 336 -19.26 3.98 -42.73
CA GLN A 336 -20.28 2.98 -42.40
C GLN A 336 -21.72 3.53 -42.45
N ALA A 337 -21.90 4.85 -42.44
CA ALA A 337 -23.18 5.47 -42.70
C ALA A 337 -23.52 5.32 -44.19
N VAL A 338 -24.31 4.28 -44.52
CA VAL A 338 -25.04 4.21 -45.78
C VAL A 338 -25.82 5.53 -45.89
N PRO A 339 -25.66 6.31 -46.98
CA PRO A 339 -26.44 7.53 -47.16
C PRO A 339 -27.93 7.15 -47.03
N PRO A 340 -28.76 7.97 -46.36
CA PRO A 340 -30.19 7.72 -46.36
C PRO A 340 -30.60 7.61 -47.82
N GLU A 341 -31.14 6.46 -48.23
CA GLU A 341 -31.81 6.36 -49.52
C GLU A 341 -32.84 7.49 -49.52
N GLU A 342 -32.56 8.48 -50.36
CA GLU A 342 -33.47 9.54 -50.70
C GLU A 342 -34.78 8.84 -51.06
N ASN A 343 -35.86 9.12 -50.34
CA ASN A 343 -37.18 8.53 -50.56
C ASN A 343 -37.51 8.57 -52.06
N SER A 344 -37.19 7.50 -52.80
CA SER A 344 -37.80 7.25 -54.09
C SER A 344 -39.21 6.83 -53.74
N GLU A 345 -40.15 7.75 -53.93
CA GLU A 345 -41.58 7.46 -53.86
C GLU A 345 -41.82 6.15 -54.62
N LEU A 346 -42.25 5.12 -53.89
CA LEU A 346 -42.62 3.82 -54.43
C LEU A 346 -43.61 4.05 -55.57
N GLY A 347 -43.11 3.91 -56.80
CA GLY A 347 -43.90 4.07 -58.02
C GLY A 347 -44.73 2.82 -58.26
N TRP A 348 -45.88 2.99 -58.92
CA TRP A 348 -46.78 1.92 -59.34
C TRP A 348 -46.12 0.83 -60.21
N GLU A 349 -44.87 1.02 -60.60
CA GLU A 349 -44.02 0.14 -61.40
C GLU A 349 -43.41 -1.01 -60.57
N ASP A 350 -43.33 -0.86 -59.23
CA ASP A 350 -42.75 -1.86 -58.32
C ASP A 350 -43.75 -2.91 -57.82
N LEU A 351 -45.02 -2.85 -58.26
CA LEU A 351 -46.03 -3.85 -57.94
C LEU A 351 -45.96 -5.01 -58.96
N ASN A 352 -45.40 -6.14 -58.51
CA ASN A 352 -45.41 -7.39 -59.28
C ASN A 352 -46.85 -7.77 -59.70
N PRO A 353 -47.10 -8.09 -60.99
CA PRO A 353 -48.40 -8.59 -61.42
C PRO A 353 -48.68 -9.94 -60.75
N VAL A 354 -49.82 -10.05 -60.07
CA VAL A 354 -50.24 -11.27 -59.38
C VAL A 354 -50.52 -12.37 -60.40
N ASP A 355 -49.93 -13.54 -60.15
CA ASP A 355 -50.03 -14.75 -60.97
C ASP A 355 -51.49 -15.20 -61.10
N VAL A 356 -51.93 -15.38 -62.35
CA VAL A 356 -53.33 -15.75 -62.65
C VAL A 356 -53.46 -17.24 -62.42
N VAL A 357 -54.15 -17.62 -61.33
CA VAL A 357 -54.47 -19.01 -61.01
C VAL A 357 -55.26 -19.62 -62.17
N GLY A 358 -54.61 -20.56 -62.88
CA GLY A 358 -55.25 -21.38 -63.90
C GLY A 358 -56.29 -22.30 -63.27
N LEU A 359 -57.53 -22.19 -63.74
CA LEU A 359 -58.58 -23.18 -63.53
C LEU A 359 -58.42 -24.28 -64.57
N GLU A 360 -57.94 -25.45 -64.15
CA GLU A 360 -58.34 -26.75 -64.72
C GLU A 360 -58.88 -27.64 -63.61
#